data_AF-A0A1E3X8J7-F1
#
_entry.id   AF-A0A1E3X8J7-F1
#
_cell.length_a   1.000
_cell.length_b   1.000
_cell.length_c   1.000
_cell.angle_alpha   90.00
_cell.angle_beta   90.00
_cell.angle_gamma   90.00
#
_symmetry.space_group_name_H-M   'P 1'
#
loop_
_entity.id
_entity.type
_entity.pdbx_description
1 polymer ?
#
loop_
_entity_poly.entity_id
_entity_poly.type
_entity_poly.pdbx_seq_one_letter_code
_entity_poly.pdbx_strand_id
1 'polypeptide(L)'
;MADEIKVFISSKESTCDECSESLGRHAWITLNREKGALCLAETEYDELLAKGYDRLESRSIVEAKVGRILAEWEGKATPSDLQSEY
;
A
#
# COMPACT_ATOMS: atom_id res chain seq x y z
N MET A 1 -15.00 2.29 10.26
CA MET A 1 -14.57 0.98 10.80
C MET A 1 -13.17 0.77 10.27
N ALA A 2 -12.16 0.85 11.14
CA ALA A 2 -10.76 0.76 10.71
C ALA A 2 -10.51 -0.68 10.26
N ASP A 3 -10.26 -0.87 8.97
CA ASP A 3 -9.71 -2.13 8.47
C ASP A 3 -8.33 -2.26 9.10
N GLU A 4 -8.22 -3.11 10.11
CA GLU A 4 -6.98 -3.35 10.86
C GLU A 4 -5.98 -3.95 9.86
N ILE A 5 -5.03 -3.14 9.38
CA ILE A 5 -4.03 -3.57 8.41
C ILE A 5 -3.19 -4.70 9.02
N LYS A 6 -3.52 -5.95 8.67
CA LYS A 6 -2.78 -7.15 9.06
C LYS A 6 -2.00 -7.66 7.86
N VAL A 7 -0.77 -7.16 7.72
CA VAL A 7 0.19 -7.72 6.76
C VAL A 7 0.99 -8.81 7.45
N PHE A 8 1.15 -9.94 6.79
CA PHE A 8 1.89 -11.10 7.28
C PHE A 8 3.12 -11.35 6.42
N ILE A 9 4.12 -12.00 6.99
CA ILE A 9 5.31 -12.48 6.26
C ILE A 9 5.21 -14.00 6.14
N SER A 10 5.24 -14.54 4.92
CA SER A 10 5.15 -15.98 4.69
C SER A 10 6.37 -16.70 5.29
N SER A 11 6.16 -17.68 6.16
CA SER A 11 7.24 -18.50 6.71
C SER A 11 7.63 -19.69 5.81
N LYS A 12 6.74 -20.04 4.88
CA LYS A 12 6.89 -21.13 3.90
C LYS A 12 6.68 -20.60 2.49
N GLU A 13 7.01 -21.42 1.49
CA GLU A 13 6.63 -21.15 0.10
C GLU A 13 5.11 -20.98 0.01
N SER A 14 4.68 -19.85 -0.54
CA SER A 14 3.27 -19.51 -0.74
C SER A 14 3.04 -19.06 -2.17
N THR A 15 1.83 -19.30 -2.67
CA THR A 15 1.34 -18.79 -3.96
C THR A 15 0.12 -17.93 -3.70
N CYS A 16 -0.07 -16.90 -4.52
CA CYS A 16 -1.25 -16.05 -4.40
C CYS A 16 -2.47 -16.78 -4.96
N ASP A 17 -3.53 -16.87 -4.16
CA ASP A 17 -4.77 -17.56 -4.54
C ASP A 17 -5.60 -16.76 -5.58
N GLU A 18 -5.28 -15.49 -5.85
CA GLU A 18 -5.96 -14.67 -6.89
C GLU A 18 -5.16 -14.57 -8.20
N CYS A 19 -3.89 -14.17 -8.15
CA CYS A 19 -3.08 -13.99 -9.36
C CYS A 19 -2.24 -15.22 -9.73
N SER A 20 -2.25 -16.29 -8.92
CA SER A 20 -1.42 -17.50 -9.09
C SER A 20 0.10 -17.25 -9.09
N GLU A 21 0.54 -16.08 -8.62
CA GLU A 21 1.96 -15.73 -8.56
C GLU A 21 2.68 -16.49 -7.44
N SER A 22 3.94 -16.88 -7.71
CA SER A 22 4.81 -17.48 -6.71
C SER A 22 5.38 -16.40 -5.80
N LEU A 23 4.79 -16.27 -4.60
CA LEU A 23 5.19 -15.28 -3.60
C LEU A 23 6.51 -15.67 -2.93
N GLY A 24 6.74 -16.97 -2.79
CA GLY A 24 7.95 -17.50 -2.17
C GLY A 24 7.97 -17.36 -0.64
N ARG A 25 9.15 -17.60 -0.05
CA ARG A 25 9.41 -17.44 1.39
C ARG A 25 9.70 -15.98 1.75
N HIS A 26 9.20 -15.54 2.90
CA HIS A 26 9.30 -14.17 3.43
C HIS A 26 8.58 -13.11 2.59
N ALA A 27 7.61 -13.55 1.78
CA ALA A 27 6.74 -12.65 1.04
C ALA A 27 5.82 -11.90 2.00
N TRP A 28 5.62 -10.62 1.72
CA TRP A 28 4.59 -9.84 2.40
C TRP A 28 3.25 -10.20 1.76
N ILE A 29 2.32 -10.73 2.56
CA ILE A 29 1.03 -11.26 2.10
C ILE A 29 -0.12 -10.75 2.96
N THR A 30 -1.31 -10.72 2.37
CA THR A 30 -2.57 -10.48 3.07
C THR A 30 -3.31 -11.80 3.23
N LEU A 31 -3.73 -12.14 4.44
CA LEU A 31 -4.55 -13.34 4.68
C LEU A 31 -6.03 -12.98 4.70
N ASN A 32 -6.77 -13.49 3.73
CA ASN A 32 -8.23 -13.39 3.67
C ASN A 32 -8.85 -14.74 4.07
N ARG A 33 -9.89 -14.73 4.93
CA ARG A 33 -10.54 -15.97 5.38
C ARG A 33 -11.22 -16.75 4.26
N GLU A 34 -11.67 -16.08 3.21
CA GLU A 34 -12.37 -16.69 2.07
C GLU A 34 -11.40 -17.06 0.94
N LYS A 35 -10.43 -16.19 0.67
CA LYS A 35 -9.53 -16.31 -0.47
C LYS A 35 -8.15 -16.87 -0.15
N GLY A 36 -7.79 -17.08 1.11
CA GLY A 36 -6.48 -17.62 1.49
C GLY A 36 -5.36 -16.57 1.50
N ALA A 37 -4.21 -16.91 0.92
CA ALA A 37 -3.03 -16.05 0.88
C ALA A 37 -3.03 -15.20 -0.39
N LEU A 38 -3.06 -13.88 -0.19
CA LEU A 38 -3.06 -12.90 -1.27
C LEU A 38 -1.74 -12.13 -1.30
N CYS A 39 -1.27 -11.78 -2.49
CA CYS A 39 -0.15 -10.86 -2.66
C CYS A 39 -0.46 -9.52 -1.99
N LEU A 40 0.57 -8.86 -1.44
CA LEU A 40 0.43 -7.48 -1.02
C LEU A 40 0.09 -6.61 -2.24
N ALA A 41 -0.89 -5.71 -2.09
CA ALA A 41 -1.29 -4.82 -3.17
C ALA A 41 -0.13 -3.91 -3.60
N GLU A 42 0.07 -3.79 -4.90
CA GLU A 42 1.00 -2.82 -5.47
C GLU A 42 0.58 -1.40 -5.09
N THR A 43 1.56 -0.56 -4.82
CA THR A 43 1.32 0.87 -4.58
C THR A 43 1.55 1.66 -5.86
N GLU A 44 1.03 2.88 -5.88
CA GLU A 44 1.27 3.85 -6.97
C GLU A 44 2.77 4.06 -7.22
N TYR A 45 3.61 3.93 -6.19
CA TYR A 45 5.07 3.99 -6.32
C TYR A 45 5.62 2.81 -7.14
N ASP A 46 5.12 1.60 -6.91
CA ASP A 46 5.52 0.40 -7.65
C ASP A 46 5.13 0.51 -9.13
N GLU A 47 3.92 1.01 -9.41
CA GLU A 47 3.46 1.26 -10.78
C GLU A 47 4.34 2.29 -11.51
N LEU A 48 4.75 3.37 -10.83
CA LEU A 48 5.61 4.40 -11.43
C LEU A 48 6.98 3.84 -11.78
N LEU A 49 7.56 3.02 -10.90
CA LEU A 49 8.81 2.32 -11.18
C LEU A 49 8.67 1.34 -12.36
N ALA A 50 7.58 0.58 -12.42
CA ALA A 50 7.30 -0.34 -13.54
C ALA A 50 7.15 0.40 -14.88
N LYS A 51 6.61 1.63 -14.86
CA LYS A 51 6.51 2.52 -16.04
C LYS A 51 7.85 3.12 -16.46
N GLY A 52 8.93 2.90 -15.70
CA GLY A 52 10.28 3.36 -16.02
C GLY A 52 10.62 4.77 -15.51
N TYR A 53 9.81 5.33 -14.61
CA TYR A 53 10.18 6.57 -13.93
C TYR A 53 11.39 6.36 -13.03
N ASP A 54 12.26 7.36 -12.96
CA ASP A 54 13.35 7.35 -12.00
C ASP A 54 12.79 7.36 -10.56
N ARG A 55 13.54 6.76 -9.63
CA ARG A 55 13.15 6.67 -8.23
C ARG A 55 12.85 8.04 -7.62
N LEU A 56 13.59 9.08 -7.96
CA LEU A 56 13.37 10.42 -7.42
C LEU A 56 12.05 11.02 -7.91
N GLU A 57 11.77 10.88 -9.21
CA GLU A 57 10.52 11.34 -9.82
C GLU A 57 9.33 10.58 -9.23
N SER A 58 9.40 9.24 -9.15
CA SER A 58 8.37 8.40 -8.54
C SER A 58 8.10 8.79 -7.08
N ARG A 59 9.16 9.09 -6.30
CA ARG A 59 9.03 9.56 -4.91
C ARG A 59 8.34 10.90 -4.83
N SER A 60 8.71 11.85 -5.70
CA SER A 60 8.10 13.18 -5.74
C SER A 60 6.60 13.10 -6.04
N ILE A 61 6.19 12.21 -6.96
CA ILE A 61 4.79 12.02 -7.32
C ILE A 61 3.95 11.54 -6.12
N VAL A 62 4.45 10.57 -5.35
CA VAL A 62 3.69 10.00 -4.22
C VAL A 62 3.81 10.81 -2.92
N GLU A 63 4.73 11.78 -2.85
CA GLU A 63 5.04 12.56 -1.64
C GLU A 63 3.81 13.27 -1.07
N ALA A 64 3.01 13.94 -1.91
CA ALA A 64 1.84 14.68 -1.45
C ALA A 64 0.78 13.78 -0.79
N LYS A 65 0.63 12.56 -1.29
CA LYS A 65 -0.30 11.56 -0.75
C LYS A 65 0.19 11.03 0.59
N VAL A 66 1.49 10.70 0.68
CA VAL A 66 2.13 10.27 1.94
C VAL A 66 2.06 11.37 2.99
N GLY A 67 2.35 12.62 2.62
CA GLY A 67 2.27 13.77 3.53
C GLY A 67 0.87 13.98 4.11
N ARG A 68 -0.19 13.72 3.32
CA ARG A 68 -1.58 13.78 3.80
C ARG A 68 -1.87 12.70 4.84
N ILE A 69 -1.45 11.46 4.58
CA ILE A 69 -1.65 10.34 5.51
C ILE A 69 -0.89 10.58 6.82
N LEU A 70 0.34 11.10 6.72
CA LEU A 70 1.13 11.47 7.91
C LEU A 70 0.43 12.56 8.72
N ALA A 71 -0.11 13.60 8.07
CA ALA A 71 -0.85 14.65 8.75
C ALA A 71 -2.10 14.10 9.48
N GLU A 72 -2.84 13.20 8.84
CA GLU A 72 -3.99 12.52 9.44
C GLU A 72 -3.59 11.72 10.69
N TRP A 73 -2.50 10.96 10.64
CA TRP A 73 -1.98 10.20 11.78
C TRP A 73 -1.46 11.08 12.90
N GLU A 74 -0.88 12.23 12.57
CA GLU A 74 -0.46 13.24 13.55
C GLU A 74 -1.65 14.00 14.17
N GLY A 75 -2.88 13.78 13.68
CA GLY A 75 -4.06 14.52 14.11
C GLY A 75 -4.07 15.98 13.67
N LYS A 76 -3.26 16.32 12.66
CA LYS A 76 -3.24 17.65 12.05
C LYS A 76 -4.39 17.74 11.06
N ALA A 77 -5.15 18.84 11.11
CA ALA A 77 -6.15 19.13 10.10
C ALA A 77 -5.51 19.04 8.71
N THR A 78 -6.07 18.21 7.85
CA THR A 78 -5.62 18.13 6.47
C THR A 78 -6.04 19.43 5.77
N PRO A 79 -5.32 19.87 4.73
CA PRO A 79 -5.75 21.03 3.95
C PRO A 79 -7.13 20.84 3.28
N SER A 80 -7.68 19.63 3.28
CA SER A 80 -9.07 19.35 2.86
C SER A 80 -10.11 19.78 3.91
N ASP A 81 -9.75 19.89 5.19
CA ASP A 81 -10.63 20.34 6.28
C ASP A 81 -10.85 21.87 6.26
N LEU A 82 -10.09 22.60 5.45
CA LEU A 82 -10.17 24.05 5.29
C LEU A 82 -10.99 24.51 4.07
N GLN A 83 -11.65 23.60 3.35
CA GLN A 83 -12.49 23.95 2.18
C GLN A 83 -13.98 24.18 2.52
N SER A 84 -14.27 24.78 3.68
CA SER A 84 -15.64 25.23 3.99
C SER A 84 -15.62 26.58 4.70
N GLU A 85 -15.11 27.60 4.03
CA GLU A 85 -15.51 28.98 4.25
C GLU A 85 -15.03 29.79 3.04
N TYR A 86 -15.89 29.91 2.03
CA TYR A 86 -16.17 31.13 1.25
C TYR A 86 -17.25 30.87 0.20
#